data_AF-A0A521ZC42-F1
#
_entry.id   AF-A0A521ZC42-F1
#
_cell.length_a   1.000
_cell.length_b   1.000
_cell.length_c   1.000
_cell.angle_alpha   90.00
_cell.angle_beta   90.00
_cell.angle_gamma   90.00
#
_symmetry.space_group_name_H-M   'P 1'
#
loop_
_entity.id
_entity.type
_entity.pdbx_description
1 polymer ?
#
loop_
_entity_poly.entity_id
_entity_poly.type
_entity_poly.pdbx_seq_one_letter_code
_entity_poly.pdbx_strand_id
1 'polypeptide(L)'
;MTVTSTFQSCLRGGALLAALGAAQGAFAQAVPTDAAGGCPIAPATVAGFFESGSVTLNGVVKPADSTAVLIPNCGFFQWTEQMFLWLTSPAPASYGGGSHIMFSPQFFTVSPEDSTGRRTFIQNSPRLPINMFLRAMELGPHGLPIVMSRTGQVVEVQREKPGQKPPVLHLMNGKTLPVSRISSVSRTEQGTLAFFDAKGARLTPKMLILQPAIRQRIVLTPGQHATVVPVKAFTSAILSRKVIISKIPIFIDPAGNVIDVEPGQADSGVLLTQNGSLIYYITAVNDVFAYHRSMHGAAVLPFNTPVTFPMTAADVSAVVAFAAGKGHTIKDPNALAIETKSSWVDASTVPNASDYVQVSAVVPTFDKSNPNNWVPNGQATLKLVMLGLHVVGSTNGHGEMVWGTFEHLGNAPNATYAYNSTSGPKTIAQNTTGSWLFTPSGSSGPFNVTSNSWTGSAITGTPVSAAAVLRAKPWGSNDGGNPANAAGLNTQVISANASVISQLNVADVRRQYFQLGTTWTIGGAAPSGGNEVGTSHLANATMETFAQGASPSAPSSNCFACHNTNKVSVSHVYRELKPLP
;
A
#
# COMPACT_ATOMS: atom_id res chain seq x y z
N MET A 1 52.32 -37.06 -59.20
CA MET A 1 52.03 -38.51 -59.27
C MET A 1 52.16 -39.01 -57.85
N THR A 2 51.13 -39.48 -57.15
CA THR A 2 50.10 -40.43 -57.56
C THR A 2 48.87 -40.23 -56.68
N VAL A 3 47.69 -40.29 -57.29
CA VAL A 3 46.37 -40.29 -56.64
C VAL A 3 45.97 -41.75 -56.44
N THR A 4 45.40 -42.11 -55.28
CA THR A 4 44.31 -43.11 -55.18
C THR A 4 43.58 -42.99 -53.84
N SER A 5 42.26 -43.00 -53.97
CA SER A 5 41.19 -42.70 -53.03
C SER A 5 40.61 -43.91 -52.28
N THR A 6 39.59 -43.61 -51.44
CA THR A 6 38.56 -44.47 -50.78
C THR A 6 38.88 -44.85 -49.32
N PHE A 7 38.04 -44.60 -48.30
CA PHE A 7 36.59 -44.83 -48.18
C PHE A 7 35.88 -43.92 -47.13
N GLN A 8 34.67 -43.46 -47.51
CA GLN A 8 33.38 -43.32 -46.80
C GLN A 8 33.21 -42.76 -45.34
N SER A 9 32.37 -41.71 -45.28
CA SER A 9 31.15 -41.52 -44.43
C SER A 9 31.33 -41.42 -42.89
N CYS A 10 30.76 -40.46 -42.14
CA CYS A 10 29.44 -39.85 -42.22
C CYS A 10 29.40 -38.54 -41.40
N LEU A 11 28.64 -37.56 -41.87
CA LEU A 11 28.30 -36.33 -41.14
C LEU A 11 27.51 -36.63 -39.86
N ARG A 12 27.89 -35.98 -38.76
CA ARG A 12 26.94 -35.53 -37.73
C ARG A 12 27.24 -34.06 -37.42
N GLY A 13 26.43 -33.18 -37.98
CA GLY A 13 26.37 -31.77 -37.57
C GLY A 13 25.78 -31.67 -36.17
N GLY A 14 26.58 -31.20 -35.23
CA GLY A 14 26.10 -30.69 -33.95
C GLY A 14 25.92 -29.18 -34.06
N ALA A 15 24.68 -28.73 -34.22
CA ALA A 15 24.35 -27.32 -34.06
C ALA A 15 24.48 -26.97 -32.56
N LEU A 16 25.47 -26.14 -32.23
CA LEU A 16 25.62 -25.56 -30.92
C LEU A 16 24.58 -24.43 -30.78
N LEU A 17 23.37 -24.74 -30.29
CA LEU A 17 22.46 -23.70 -29.81
C LEU A 17 23.06 -23.12 -28.53
N ALA A 18 23.63 -21.92 -28.63
CA ALA A 18 23.91 -21.08 -27.48
C ALA A 18 22.58 -20.68 -26.83
N ALA A 19 22.20 -21.37 -25.76
CA ALA A 19 21.15 -20.93 -24.87
C ALA A 19 21.62 -19.64 -24.19
N LEU A 20 21.17 -18.48 -24.70
CA LEU A 20 21.10 -17.25 -23.93
C LEU A 20 20.03 -17.43 -22.86
N GLY A 21 20.39 -18.18 -21.81
CA GLY A 21 19.65 -18.17 -20.56
C GLY A 21 19.84 -16.80 -19.94
N ALA A 22 18.79 -15.98 -19.92
CA ALA A 22 18.70 -14.91 -18.95
C ALA A 22 18.84 -15.56 -17.57
N ALA A 23 19.97 -15.34 -16.91
CA ALA A 23 20.15 -15.76 -15.53
C ALA A 23 19.11 -15.00 -14.70
N GLN A 24 17.97 -15.63 -14.44
CA GLN A 24 17.06 -15.19 -13.40
C GLN A 24 17.92 -15.10 -12.13
N GLY A 25 18.06 -13.89 -11.58
CA GLY A 25 18.79 -13.72 -10.33
C GLY A 25 18.07 -14.54 -9.26
N ALA A 26 18.61 -15.70 -8.91
CA ALA A 26 18.06 -16.52 -7.85
C ALA A 26 18.05 -15.68 -6.56
N PHE A 27 16.87 -15.34 -6.06
CA PHE A 27 16.75 -14.74 -4.74
C PHE A 27 17.34 -15.69 -3.70
N ALA A 28 17.96 -15.16 -2.65
CA ALA A 28 18.51 -15.95 -1.56
C ALA A 28 17.42 -16.65 -0.71
N GLN A 29 16.14 -16.46 -1.05
CA GLN A 29 14.96 -17.03 -0.41
C GLN A 29 14.19 -17.93 -1.37
N ALA A 30 13.70 -19.05 -0.85
CA ALA A 30 12.66 -19.86 -1.50
C ALA A 30 11.64 -20.32 -0.46
N VAL A 31 10.41 -20.56 -0.89
CA VAL A 31 9.41 -21.27 -0.09
C VAL A 31 9.80 -22.75 -0.05
N PRO A 32 9.87 -23.40 1.13
CA PRO A 32 10.11 -24.83 1.19
C PRO A 32 9.04 -25.63 0.44
N THR A 33 9.47 -26.59 -0.39
CA THR A 33 8.57 -27.36 -1.27
C THR A 33 8.20 -28.73 -0.69
N ASP A 34 8.72 -29.07 0.48
CA ASP A 34 8.65 -30.41 1.07
C ASP A 34 7.89 -30.43 2.40
N ALA A 35 7.05 -29.41 2.67
CA ALA A 35 6.18 -29.39 3.84
C ALA A 35 5.26 -30.64 3.87
N ALA A 36 5.22 -31.32 5.00
CA ALA A 36 4.40 -32.51 5.20
C ALA A 36 3.02 -32.14 5.74
N GLY A 37 2.00 -32.34 4.91
CA GLY A 37 0.63 -31.98 5.26
C GLY A 37 0.45 -30.45 5.33
N GLY A 38 -0.46 -29.99 6.18
CA GLY A 38 -0.81 -28.57 6.31
C GLY A 38 -2.06 -28.21 5.51
N CYS A 39 -1.97 -27.19 4.66
CA CYS A 39 -3.06 -26.63 3.89
C CYS A 39 -2.75 -26.53 2.38
N PRO A 40 -2.34 -27.62 1.71
CA PRO A 40 -2.14 -27.60 0.26
C PRO A 40 -3.46 -27.32 -0.48
N ILE A 41 -3.40 -26.51 -1.54
CA ILE A 41 -4.54 -26.13 -2.37
C ILE A 41 -4.48 -26.94 -3.66
N ALA A 42 -5.56 -27.68 -3.94
CA ALA A 42 -5.59 -28.64 -5.03
C ALA A 42 -5.52 -27.97 -6.43
N PRO A 43 -4.94 -28.63 -7.44
CA PRO A 43 -4.87 -28.13 -8.81
C PRO A 43 -6.18 -27.65 -9.41
N ALA A 44 -7.25 -28.42 -9.24
CA ALA A 44 -8.58 -28.04 -9.71
C ALA A 44 -9.09 -26.75 -9.04
N THR A 45 -8.76 -26.55 -7.76
CA THR A 45 -9.14 -25.35 -7.01
C THR A 45 -8.41 -24.12 -7.52
N VAL A 46 -7.09 -24.18 -7.68
CA VAL A 46 -6.30 -23.05 -8.22
C VAL A 46 -6.70 -22.74 -9.65
N ALA A 47 -6.90 -23.76 -10.50
CA ALA A 47 -7.42 -23.57 -11.86
C ALA A 47 -8.80 -22.86 -11.84
N GLY A 48 -9.65 -23.23 -10.88
CA GLY A 48 -10.95 -22.61 -10.64
C GLY A 48 -10.90 -21.14 -10.23
N PHE A 49 -9.76 -20.65 -9.71
CA PHE A 49 -9.56 -19.22 -9.44
C PHE A 49 -9.58 -18.39 -10.73
N PHE A 50 -9.00 -18.90 -11.81
CA PHE A 50 -8.89 -18.19 -13.08
C PHE A 50 -10.24 -18.12 -13.81
N GLU A 51 -10.53 -16.98 -14.44
CA GLU A 51 -11.76 -16.80 -15.24
C GLU A 51 -11.85 -17.83 -16.37
N SER A 52 -10.71 -18.25 -16.91
CA SER A 52 -10.60 -19.25 -17.98
C SER A 52 -10.85 -20.69 -17.49
N GLY A 53 -10.94 -20.92 -16.18
CA GLY A 53 -10.99 -22.26 -15.58
C GLY A 53 -9.66 -23.03 -15.67
N SER A 54 -8.57 -22.35 -16.07
CA SER A 54 -7.24 -22.95 -16.16
C SER A 54 -6.15 -21.93 -15.81
N VAL A 55 -5.05 -22.41 -15.23
CA VAL A 55 -3.92 -21.55 -14.88
C VAL A 55 -3.23 -21.07 -16.16
N THR A 56 -3.19 -19.76 -16.35
CA THR A 56 -2.65 -19.11 -17.55
C THR A 56 -1.70 -17.97 -17.16
N LEU A 57 -0.67 -17.74 -17.97
CA LEU A 57 0.30 -16.65 -17.75
C LEU A 57 -0.42 -15.30 -17.70
N ASN A 58 -0.29 -14.57 -16.60
CA ASN A 58 -0.98 -13.30 -16.37
C ASN A 58 -2.52 -13.40 -16.48
N GLY A 59 -3.07 -14.61 -16.31
CA GLY A 59 -4.50 -14.84 -16.40
C GLY A 59 -5.27 -14.07 -15.34
N VAL A 60 -6.44 -13.56 -15.73
CA VAL A 60 -7.37 -12.88 -14.82
C VAL A 60 -7.95 -13.90 -13.86
N VAL A 61 -7.84 -13.60 -12.57
CA VAL A 61 -8.39 -14.39 -11.47
C VAL A 61 -9.66 -13.73 -10.96
N LYS A 62 -10.64 -14.54 -10.55
CA LYS A 62 -11.88 -14.08 -9.89
C LYS A 62 -11.62 -13.85 -8.40
N PRO A 63 -12.30 -12.89 -7.75
CA PRO A 63 -12.26 -12.79 -6.30
C PRO A 63 -12.76 -14.09 -5.66
N ALA A 64 -12.28 -14.39 -4.46
CA ALA A 64 -12.88 -15.46 -3.67
C ALA A 64 -14.32 -15.09 -3.29
N ASP A 65 -15.20 -16.09 -3.21
CA ASP A 65 -16.55 -15.88 -2.68
C ASP A 65 -16.46 -15.77 -1.16
N SER A 66 -16.38 -14.54 -0.67
CA SER A 66 -16.31 -14.23 0.75
C SER A 66 -17.65 -14.50 1.47
N THR A 67 -18.74 -14.81 0.76
CA THR A 67 -20.00 -15.26 1.38
C THR A 67 -20.01 -16.76 1.69
N ALA A 68 -19.05 -17.51 1.16
CA ALA A 68 -18.85 -18.91 1.49
C ALA A 68 -18.17 -19.07 2.87
N VAL A 69 -18.49 -20.16 3.57
CA VAL A 69 -17.84 -20.50 4.84
C VAL A 69 -16.43 -21.04 4.57
N LEU A 70 -15.42 -20.47 5.24
CA LEU A 70 -14.00 -20.81 5.03
C LEU A 70 -13.52 -21.98 5.92
N ILE A 71 -14.31 -23.05 5.99
CA ILE A 71 -13.97 -24.26 6.77
C ILE A 71 -13.49 -25.41 5.86
N PRO A 72 -12.52 -26.24 6.32
CA PRO A 72 -11.74 -26.11 7.56
C PRO A 72 -10.77 -24.91 7.49
N ASN A 73 -10.00 -24.62 8.55
CA ASN A 73 -9.11 -23.45 8.64
C ASN A 73 -8.19 -23.21 7.42
N CYS A 74 -7.88 -24.24 6.64
CA CYS A 74 -7.17 -24.10 5.37
C CYS A 74 -7.88 -23.20 4.35
N GLY A 75 -9.20 -23.03 4.45
CA GLY A 75 -10.00 -22.13 3.64
C GLY A 75 -9.58 -20.66 3.78
N PHE A 76 -9.05 -20.24 4.93
CA PHE A 76 -8.55 -18.87 5.12
C PHE A 76 -7.26 -18.60 4.33
N PHE A 77 -6.33 -19.57 4.32
CA PHE A 77 -5.12 -19.47 3.50
C PHE A 77 -5.47 -19.50 2.00
N GLN A 78 -6.40 -20.36 1.61
CA GLN A 78 -6.91 -20.41 0.23
C GLN A 78 -7.56 -19.09 -0.21
N TRP A 79 -8.42 -18.52 0.64
CA TRP A 79 -9.10 -17.25 0.37
C TRP A 79 -8.08 -16.13 0.16
N THR A 80 -7.06 -16.05 1.02
CA THR A 80 -6.01 -15.02 0.92
C THR A 80 -5.14 -15.19 -0.32
N GLU A 81 -4.74 -16.41 -0.69
CA GLU A 81 -4.03 -16.71 -1.95
C GLU A 81 -4.85 -16.30 -3.17
N GLN A 82 -6.14 -16.68 -3.21
CA GLN A 82 -7.01 -16.30 -4.32
C GLN A 82 -7.19 -14.77 -4.41
N MET A 83 -7.37 -14.09 -3.27
CA MET A 83 -7.51 -12.63 -3.25
C MET A 83 -6.23 -11.92 -3.69
N PHE A 84 -5.04 -12.41 -3.30
CA PHE A 84 -3.77 -11.88 -3.81
C PHE A 84 -3.67 -11.98 -5.33
N LEU A 85 -3.99 -13.16 -5.89
CA LEU A 85 -3.96 -13.37 -7.33
C LEU A 85 -5.01 -12.51 -8.06
N TRP A 86 -6.20 -12.32 -7.49
CA TRP A 86 -7.23 -11.43 -8.02
C TRP A 86 -6.76 -9.98 -8.03
N LEU A 87 -6.34 -9.43 -6.89
CA LEU A 87 -5.94 -8.03 -6.75
C LEU A 87 -4.79 -7.64 -7.68
N THR A 88 -3.87 -8.57 -7.91
CA THR A 88 -2.70 -8.40 -8.79
C THR A 88 -2.93 -8.82 -10.24
N SER A 89 -4.10 -9.36 -10.58
CA SER A 89 -4.44 -9.70 -11.97
C SER A 89 -4.55 -8.45 -12.83
N PRO A 90 -4.28 -8.54 -14.16
CA PRO A 90 -4.63 -7.49 -15.10
C PRO A 90 -6.11 -7.12 -14.97
N ALA A 91 -6.44 -5.84 -15.00
CA ALA A 91 -7.83 -5.40 -14.94
C ALA A 91 -8.46 -5.56 -16.33
N PRO A 92 -9.44 -6.47 -16.51
CA PRO A 92 -10.11 -6.61 -17.80
C PRO A 92 -10.97 -5.37 -18.12
N ALA A 93 -11.40 -5.25 -19.38
CA ALA A 93 -12.24 -4.13 -19.82
C ALA A 93 -13.54 -4.00 -19.00
N SER A 94 -14.05 -5.13 -18.48
CA SER A 94 -15.18 -5.12 -17.55
C SER A 94 -14.89 -4.30 -16.30
N TYR A 95 -13.67 -4.26 -15.76
CA TYR A 95 -13.34 -3.41 -14.61
C TYR A 95 -13.08 -1.95 -14.99
N GLY A 96 -13.08 -1.64 -16.28
CA GLY A 96 -12.65 -0.36 -16.85
C GLY A 96 -11.24 -0.39 -17.44
N GLY A 97 -10.55 -1.54 -17.37
CA GLY A 97 -9.15 -1.69 -17.77
C GLY A 97 -8.17 -1.19 -16.71
N GLY A 98 -6.88 -1.36 -16.97
CA GLY A 98 -5.79 -0.92 -16.09
C GLY A 98 -4.69 -1.98 -15.94
N SER A 99 -3.62 -1.64 -15.23
CA SER A 99 -2.51 -2.58 -14.99
C SER A 99 -2.90 -3.71 -14.05
N HIS A 100 -3.62 -3.41 -12.97
CA HIS A 100 -4.03 -4.37 -11.95
C HIS A 100 -5.44 -4.09 -11.43
N ILE A 101 -6.18 -5.13 -11.03
CA ILE A 101 -7.55 -5.02 -10.50
C ILE A 101 -7.64 -4.05 -9.31
N MET A 102 -6.69 -4.11 -8.37
CA MET A 102 -6.65 -3.22 -7.20
C MET A 102 -6.49 -1.72 -7.54
N PHE A 103 -6.11 -1.40 -8.78
CA PHE A 103 -5.99 -0.04 -9.30
C PHE A 103 -6.98 0.27 -10.42
N SER A 104 -7.96 -0.61 -10.62
CA SER A 104 -9.06 -0.39 -11.55
C SER A 104 -10.09 0.59 -10.98
N PRO A 105 -11.00 1.13 -11.81
CA PRO A 105 -12.15 1.92 -11.36
C PRO A 105 -13.11 1.24 -10.37
N GLN A 106 -13.00 -0.07 -10.13
CA GLN A 106 -13.76 -0.78 -9.08
C GLN A 106 -13.12 -0.62 -7.68
N PHE A 107 -11.96 0.02 -7.61
CA PHE A 107 -11.24 0.33 -6.39
C PHE A 107 -11.05 1.84 -6.23
N PHE A 108 -10.95 2.25 -4.97
CA PHE A 108 -10.69 3.62 -4.56
C PHE A 108 -9.40 3.67 -3.75
N THR A 109 -8.47 4.52 -4.18
CA THR A 109 -7.33 4.90 -3.34
C THR A 109 -7.83 5.72 -2.15
N VAL A 110 -7.34 5.41 -0.95
CA VAL A 110 -7.67 6.18 0.26
C VAL A 110 -6.66 7.31 0.40
N SER A 111 -7.15 8.55 0.50
CA SER A 111 -6.27 9.69 0.71
C SER A 111 -5.57 9.63 2.08
N PRO A 112 -4.44 10.34 2.24
CA PRO A 112 -4.01 10.83 3.54
C PRO A 112 -5.17 11.48 4.32
N GLU A 113 -5.07 11.49 5.64
CA GLU A 113 -5.93 12.36 6.45
C GLU A 113 -5.73 13.80 5.99
N ASP A 114 -6.82 14.56 5.89
CA ASP A 114 -6.77 16.00 5.91
C ASP A 114 -6.69 16.46 7.37
N SER A 115 -6.50 17.75 7.57
CA SER A 115 -6.61 18.42 8.88
C SER A 115 -7.49 17.80 9.92
N THR A 116 -8.69 17.45 9.52
CA THR A 116 -9.75 17.21 10.49
C THR A 116 -9.75 15.76 10.88
N GLY A 117 -8.60 15.10 10.69
CA GLY A 117 -8.40 13.67 10.73
C GLY A 117 -9.23 12.97 9.67
N ARG A 118 -9.56 13.59 8.52
CA ARG A 118 -10.56 13.04 7.57
C ARG A 118 -9.92 12.54 6.30
N ARG A 119 -10.41 11.42 5.79
CA ARG A 119 -9.95 10.83 4.51
C ARG A 119 -11.02 10.95 3.44
N THR A 120 -10.61 10.82 2.18
CA THR A 120 -11.49 10.77 1.02
C THR A 120 -11.17 9.58 0.15
N PHE A 121 -12.18 9.04 -0.51
CA PHE A 121 -12.00 8.11 -1.61
C PHE A 121 -11.52 8.87 -2.85
N ILE A 122 -10.44 8.40 -3.45
CA ILE A 122 -9.91 8.87 -4.72
C ILE A 122 -10.23 7.77 -5.73
N GLN A 123 -11.10 8.08 -6.69
CA GLN A 123 -11.44 7.13 -7.74
C GLN A 123 -10.21 6.84 -8.61
N ASN A 124 -9.90 5.56 -8.77
CA ASN A 124 -8.80 5.14 -9.63
C ASN A 124 -9.19 5.27 -11.10
N SER A 125 -8.22 5.62 -11.94
CA SER A 125 -8.41 5.72 -13.38
C SER A 125 -7.27 5.02 -14.10
N PRO A 126 -7.55 4.14 -15.07
CA PRO A 126 -6.50 3.44 -15.82
C PRO A 126 -5.70 4.38 -16.73
N ARG A 127 -6.15 5.62 -16.92
CA ARG A 127 -5.49 6.65 -17.73
C ARG A 127 -4.59 7.58 -16.92
N LEU A 128 -4.62 7.48 -15.60
CA LEU A 128 -3.85 8.34 -14.71
C LEU A 128 -2.91 7.48 -13.87
N PRO A 129 -1.68 7.97 -13.60
CA PRO A 129 -0.81 7.31 -12.63
C PRO A 129 -1.46 7.31 -11.24
N ILE A 130 -1.13 6.29 -10.46
CA ILE A 130 -1.60 6.18 -9.08
C ILE A 130 -0.76 7.09 -8.19
N ASN A 131 -1.38 7.81 -7.25
CA ASN A 131 -0.63 8.62 -6.29
C ASN A 131 -0.19 7.75 -5.12
N MET A 132 1.10 7.68 -4.86
CA MET A 132 1.66 6.96 -3.72
C MET A 132 2.40 7.92 -2.81
N PHE A 133 2.22 7.72 -1.51
CA PHE A 133 2.71 8.61 -0.48
C PHE A 133 3.76 7.89 0.35
N LEU A 134 4.47 8.61 1.21
CA LEU A 134 5.13 7.93 2.32
C LEU A 134 4.08 7.66 3.47
N ARG A 135 3.06 8.54 3.83
CA ARG A 135 2.07 8.60 5.04
C ARG A 135 0.74 9.33 4.79
N ALA A 136 -0.20 9.18 5.75
CA ALA A 136 -1.26 10.12 6.23
C ALA A 136 -0.80 11.37 7.07
N MET A 137 -1.52 12.52 7.01
CA MET A 137 -1.14 13.92 7.40
C MET A 137 -1.62 14.41 8.81
N GLU A 138 -1.06 15.52 9.37
CA GLU A 138 -1.40 16.14 10.70
C GLU A 138 -1.93 17.63 10.66
N LEU A 139 -2.14 18.30 11.83
CA LEU A 139 -2.78 19.63 12.06
C LEU A 139 -1.86 20.77 12.57
N GLY A 140 -2.22 22.03 12.28
CA GLY A 140 -1.47 23.24 12.67
C GLY A 140 -2.00 24.06 13.88
N PRO A 141 -1.29 25.14 14.26
CA PRO A 141 -1.54 25.93 15.49
C PRO A 141 -2.92 26.61 15.60
N HIS A 142 -3.63 26.82 14.48
CA HIS A 142 -4.99 27.37 14.41
C HIS A 142 -6.06 26.28 14.19
N GLY A 143 -5.70 25.00 14.33
CA GLY A 143 -6.61 23.86 14.13
C GLY A 143 -6.96 23.64 12.65
N LEU A 144 -6.10 24.10 11.74
CA LEU A 144 -6.25 24.01 10.30
C LEU A 144 -5.27 22.98 9.70
N PRO A 145 -5.59 22.43 8.51
CA PRO A 145 -4.74 21.44 7.82
C PRO A 145 -3.39 22.03 7.55
N ILE A 146 -2.32 21.39 8.01
CA ILE A 146 -1.00 21.83 7.60
C ILE A 146 -0.63 21.14 6.30
N VAL A 147 -0.10 21.95 5.40
CA VAL A 147 0.64 21.52 4.24
C VAL A 147 1.95 22.30 4.26
N MET A 148 3.09 21.66 3.99
CA MET A 148 4.34 22.38 3.89
C MET A 148 4.58 22.86 2.46
N SER A 149 4.93 24.14 2.29
CA SER A 149 5.36 24.64 0.99
C SER A 149 6.79 24.16 0.67
N ARG A 150 7.15 24.13 -0.62
CA ARG A 150 8.54 23.85 -1.05
C ARG A 150 9.57 24.87 -0.56
N THR A 151 9.17 26.02 -0.02
CA THR A 151 10.06 27.00 0.62
C THR A 151 10.27 26.73 2.12
N GLY A 152 9.76 25.60 2.64
CA GLY A 152 9.87 25.21 4.03
C GLY A 152 8.91 25.96 4.97
N GLN A 153 7.92 26.67 4.42
CA GLN A 153 6.93 27.37 5.22
C GLN A 153 5.79 26.40 5.56
N VAL A 154 5.43 26.35 6.84
CA VAL A 154 4.24 25.64 7.31
C VAL A 154 3.02 26.45 6.89
N VAL A 155 2.09 25.81 6.18
CA VAL A 155 0.93 26.49 5.62
C VAL A 155 -0.35 25.87 6.15
N GLU A 156 -1.19 26.68 6.75
CA GLU A 156 -2.52 26.27 7.21
C GLU A 156 -3.56 26.50 6.14
N VAL A 157 -4.26 25.44 5.72
CA VAL A 157 -5.21 25.48 4.60
C VAL A 157 -6.61 25.87 5.12
N GLN A 158 -7.12 27.01 4.68
CA GLN A 158 -8.45 27.50 5.05
C GLN A 158 -9.56 26.74 4.30
N ARG A 159 -10.59 26.28 5.03
CA ARG A 159 -11.78 25.62 4.47
C ARG A 159 -12.70 26.60 3.73
N GLU A 160 -13.32 26.14 2.64
CA GLU A 160 -14.40 26.87 1.96
C GLU A 160 -15.74 26.67 2.68
N LYS A 161 -16.53 27.76 2.83
CA LYS A 161 -17.91 27.67 3.32
C LYS A 161 -18.88 27.50 2.14
N PRO A 162 -19.92 26.65 2.25
CA PRO A 162 -20.98 26.58 1.24
C PRO A 162 -21.56 27.98 0.95
N GLY A 163 -21.63 28.37 -0.32
CA GLY A 163 -22.13 29.68 -0.76
C GLY A 163 -21.12 30.84 -0.76
N GLN A 164 -19.87 30.60 -0.36
CA GLN A 164 -18.82 31.62 -0.40
C GLN A 164 -18.37 31.92 -1.84
N LYS A 165 -18.20 33.20 -2.20
CA LYS A 165 -17.70 33.59 -3.53
C LYS A 165 -16.26 33.05 -3.75
N PRO A 166 -15.92 32.60 -4.98
CA PRO A 166 -14.56 32.18 -5.30
C PRO A 166 -13.53 33.27 -4.98
N PRO A 167 -12.31 32.90 -4.56
CA PRO A 167 -11.27 33.88 -4.29
C PRO A 167 -10.88 34.61 -5.59
N VAL A 168 -10.41 35.85 -5.43
CA VAL A 168 -10.02 36.72 -6.54
C VAL A 168 -8.52 36.94 -6.51
N LEU A 169 -7.89 36.67 -7.65
CA LEU A 169 -6.48 36.92 -7.92
C LEU A 169 -6.32 38.34 -8.46
N HIS A 170 -5.51 39.17 -7.80
CA HIS A 170 -5.06 40.43 -8.37
C HIS A 170 -3.82 40.17 -9.20
N LEU A 171 -3.81 40.58 -10.46
CA LEU A 171 -2.68 40.42 -11.37
C LEU A 171 -1.79 41.66 -11.32
N MET A 172 -0.50 41.49 -11.63
CA MET A 172 0.47 42.59 -11.68
C MET A 172 0.08 43.71 -12.66
N ASN A 173 -0.71 43.41 -13.68
CA ASN A 173 -1.23 44.37 -14.67
C ASN A 173 -2.47 45.17 -14.20
N GLY A 174 -2.83 45.08 -12.92
CA GLY A 174 -3.95 45.83 -12.32
C GLY A 174 -5.33 45.18 -12.52
N LYS A 175 -5.43 44.09 -13.29
CA LYS A 175 -6.70 43.36 -13.47
C LYS A 175 -6.94 42.39 -12.32
N THR A 176 -8.21 42.10 -12.06
CA THR A 176 -8.64 41.08 -11.10
C THR A 176 -9.26 39.90 -11.84
N LEU A 177 -8.97 38.69 -11.38
CA LEU A 177 -9.43 37.45 -12.01
C LEU A 177 -9.95 36.49 -10.92
N PRO A 178 -11.23 36.08 -10.95
CA PRO A 178 -11.70 34.99 -10.11
C PRO A 178 -10.88 33.73 -10.39
N VAL A 179 -10.43 33.03 -9.35
CA VAL A 179 -9.58 31.84 -9.51
C VAL A 179 -10.29 30.73 -10.31
N SER A 180 -11.63 30.72 -10.32
CA SER A 180 -12.45 29.84 -11.17
C SER A 180 -12.32 30.09 -12.69
N ARG A 181 -11.67 31.19 -13.10
CA ARG A 181 -11.43 31.55 -14.51
C ARG A 181 -10.00 31.24 -14.96
N ILE A 182 -9.20 30.61 -14.10
CA ILE A 182 -7.88 30.10 -14.46
C ILE A 182 -8.06 28.79 -15.24
N SER A 183 -7.40 28.68 -16.40
CA SER A 183 -7.59 27.54 -17.30
C SER A 183 -6.65 26.38 -16.98
N SER A 184 -5.41 26.67 -16.56
CA SER A 184 -4.44 25.63 -16.22
C SER A 184 -3.34 26.15 -15.30
N VAL A 185 -2.63 25.21 -14.67
CA VAL A 185 -1.41 25.42 -13.89
C VAL A 185 -0.34 24.55 -14.52
N SER A 186 0.78 25.14 -14.92
CA SER A 186 1.91 24.39 -15.48
C SER A 186 3.24 25.00 -15.06
N ARG A 187 4.34 24.26 -15.26
CA ARG A 187 5.67 24.74 -14.91
C ARG A 187 6.15 25.77 -15.93
N THR A 188 6.75 26.84 -15.43
CA THR A 188 7.52 27.81 -16.21
C THR A 188 8.86 27.21 -16.62
N GLU A 189 9.55 27.86 -17.56
CA GLU A 189 10.91 27.51 -17.97
C GLU A 189 11.91 27.49 -16.80
N GLN A 190 11.64 28.26 -15.73
CA GLN A 190 12.43 28.27 -14.49
C GLN A 190 11.98 27.20 -13.47
N GLY A 191 11.11 26.26 -13.85
CA GLY A 191 10.67 25.14 -13.00
C GLY A 191 9.63 25.48 -11.93
N THR A 192 9.22 26.75 -11.81
CA THR A 192 8.17 27.23 -10.88
C THR A 192 6.78 27.08 -11.49
N LEU A 193 5.77 26.75 -10.69
CA LEU A 193 4.39 26.64 -11.16
C LEU A 193 3.79 28.03 -11.40
N ALA A 194 3.14 28.22 -12.54
CA ALA A 194 2.43 29.45 -12.88
C ALA A 194 1.01 29.15 -13.39
N PHE A 195 0.14 30.15 -13.25
CA PHE A 195 -1.20 30.11 -13.81
C PHE A 195 -1.20 30.53 -15.26
N PHE A 196 -2.08 29.92 -16.06
CA PHE A 196 -2.28 30.26 -17.45
C PHE A 196 -3.76 30.48 -17.75
N ASP A 197 -4.04 31.47 -18.59
CA ASP A 197 -5.39 31.73 -19.08
C ASP A 197 -5.79 30.74 -20.20
N ALA A 198 -7.03 30.86 -20.68
CA ALA A 198 -7.56 29.98 -21.72
C ALA A 198 -6.86 30.14 -23.09
N LYS A 199 -6.04 31.19 -23.26
CA LYS A 199 -5.23 31.44 -24.46
C LYS A 199 -3.78 30.97 -24.27
N GLY A 200 -3.46 30.34 -23.13
CA GLY A 200 -2.12 29.89 -22.79
C GLY A 200 -1.17 31.00 -22.35
N ALA A 201 -1.67 32.22 -22.09
CA ALA A 201 -0.84 33.31 -21.61
C ALA A 201 -0.61 33.17 -20.09
N ARG A 202 0.63 33.39 -19.66
CA ARG A 202 1.01 33.35 -18.24
C ARG A 202 0.34 34.49 -17.49
N LEU A 203 -0.34 34.13 -16.41
CA LEU A 203 -0.89 35.05 -15.43
C LEU A 203 0.16 35.27 -14.33
N THR A 204 0.41 36.53 -13.99
CA THR A 204 1.34 36.95 -12.93
C THR A 204 0.54 37.47 -11.73
N PRO A 205 0.31 36.63 -10.70
CA PRO A 205 -0.30 37.05 -9.45
C PRO A 205 0.49 38.18 -8.78
N LYS A 206 -0.23 39.12 -8.21
CA LYS A 206 0.26 40.11 -7.26
C LYS A 206 -0.18 39.79 -5.84
N MET A 207 -1.43 39.34 -5.66
CA MET A 207 -2.00 39.02 -4.36
C MET A 207 -3.29 38.22 -4.51
N LEU A 208 -3.57 37.34 -3.55
CA LEU A 208 -4.84 36.65 -3.38
C LEU A 208 -5.61 37.31 -2.23
N ILE A 209 -6.83 37.79 -2.49
CA ILE A 209 -7.68 38.34 -1.41
C ILE A 209 -8.48 37.20 -0.77
N LEU A 210 -8.17 36.92 0.50
CA LEU A 210 -8.88 35.98 1.35
C LEU A 210 -9.85 36.71 2.29
N GLN A 211 -10.94 36.05 2.70
CA GLN A 211 -11.80 36.57 3.77
C GLN A 211 -11.17 36.28 5.15
N PRO A 212 -11.36 37.15 6.16
CA PRO A 212 -10.78 36.98 7.49
C PRO A 212 -11.13 35.63 8.13
N ALA A 213 -10.12 34.94 8.65
CA ALA A 213 -10.30 33.68 9.38
C ALA A 213 -10.79 33.94 10.81
N ILE A 214 -11.94 33.37 11.18
CA ILE A 214 -12.43 33.39 12.57
C ILE A 214 -11.77 32.22 13.30
N ARG A 215 -11.02 32.49 14.39
CA ARG A 215 -10.44 31.44 15.25
C ARG A 215 -11.56 30.54 15.77
N GLN A 216 -11.57 29.27 15.35
CA GLN A 216 -12.42 28.27 15.97
C GLN A 216 -11.67 27.67 17.16
N ARG A 217 -12.07 28.02 18.39
CA ARG A 217 -11.66 27.23 19.56
C ARG A 217 -12.35 25.88 19.45
N ILE A 218 -11.62 24.84 19.03
CA ILE A 218 -12.12 23.48 19.07
C ILE A 218 -11.97 22.99 20.52
N VAL A 219 -13.06 23.03 21.28
CA VAL A 219 -13.18 22.32 22.55
C VAL A 219 -13.72 20.94 22.22
N LEU A 220 -12.83 19.95 22.08
CA LEU A 220 -13.25 18.55 22.00
C LEU A 220 -13.47 18.06 23.44
N THR A 221 -14.68 18.28 23.97
CA THR A 221 -15.13 17.86 25.31
C THR A 221 -14.55 18.73 26.46
N PRO A 222 -15.31 18.98 27.54
CA PRO A 222 -14.77 19.68 28.71
C PRO A 222 -13.62 18.88 29.33
N GLY A 223 -12.40 19.43 29.29
CA GLY A 223 -11.26 18.91 30.05
C GLY A 223 -10.15 18.20 29.27
N GLN A 224 -10.24 18.02 27.94
CA GLN A 224 -9.12 17.54 27.13
C GLN A 224 -8.87 18.43 25.91
N HIS A 225 -7.70 19.07 25.89
CA HIS A 225 -7.21 19.80 24.72
C HIS A 225 -6.63 18.79 23.73
N ALA A 226 -6.94 18.93 22.44
CA ALA A 226 -6.15 18.29 21.39
C ALA A 226 -4.69 18.71 21.55
N THR A 227 -3.74 17.79 21.35
CA THR A 227 -2.31 18.09 21.44
C THR A 227 -1.94 19.04 20.31
N VAL A 228 -2.06 20.35 20.56
CA VAL A 228 -1.53 21.40 19.70
C VAL A 228 -0.03 21.43 19.95
N VAL A 229 0.78 21.28 18.90
CA VAL A 229 2.23 21.45 19.00
C VAL A 229 2.51 22.83 19.64
N PRO A 230 3.32 22.93 20.72
CA PRO A 230 3.51 24.19 21.42
C PRO A 230 4.04 25.31 20.51
N VAL A 231 3.43 26.50 20.62
CA VAL A 231 3.68 27.70 19.79
C VAL A 231 5.16 28.10 19.70
N LYS A 232 6.00 27.71 20.68
CA LYS A 232 7.45 27.99 20.65
C LYS A 232 8.20 27.30 19.49
N ALA A 233 7.60 26.32 18.81
CA ALA A 233 8.16 25.70 17.60
C ALA A 233 7.80 26.43 16.29
N PHE A 234 6.97 27.47 16.34
CA PHE A 234 6.46 28.15 15.14
C PHE A 234 6.74 29.65 15.18
N THR A 235 7.65 30.12 14.33
CA THR A 235 7.93 31.56 14.17
C THR A 235 7.06 32.22 13.09
N SER A 236 6.43 31.46 12.17
CA SER A 236 5.37 31.96 11.26
C SER A 236 4.68 30.82 10.49
N ALA A 237 3.34 30.79 10.44
CA ALA A 237 2.55 29.92 9.57
C ALA A 237 1.76 30.77 8.57
N ILE A 238 1.73 30.37 7.30
CA ILE A 238 1.06 31.12 6.23
C ILE A 238 -0.33 30.51 5.98
N LEU A 239 -1.37 31.33 5.80
CA LEU A 239 -2.71 30.85 5.46
C LEU A 239 -2.80 30.58 3.95
N SER A 240 -3.17 29.38 3.49
CA SER A 240 -3.43 29.09 2.07
C SER A 240 -4.85 28.62 1.78
N ARG A 241 -5.20 28.56 0.49
CA ARG A 241 -6.50 28.12 0.01
C ARG A 241 -6.37 27.02 -1.04
N LYS A 242 -7.11 25.93 -0.86
CA LYS A 242 -7.31 24.90 -1.89
C LYS A 242 -8.29 25.42 -2.93
N VAL A 243 -7.94 25.34 -4.22
CA VAL A 243 -8.80 25.66 -5.35
C VAL A 243 -8.79 24.49 -6.34
N ILE A 244 -9.87 24.32 -7.10
CA ILE A 244 -9.94 23.28 -8.13
C ILE A 244 -9.80 23.94 -9.49
N ILE A 245 -8.74 23.61 -10.21
CA ILE A 245 -8.47 24.08 -11.57
C ILE A 245 -8.42 22.84 -12.46
N SER A 246 -9.28 22.76 -13.47
CA SER A 246 -9.35 21.59 -14.38
C SER A 246 -9.50 20.24 -13.65
N LYS A 247 -10.33 20.21 -12.60
CA LYS A 247 -10.57 19.06 -11.70
C LYS A 247 -9.38 18.66 -10.81
N ILE A 248 -8.27 19.41 -10.85
CA ILE A 248 -7.09 19.15 -10.05
C ILE A 248 -7.11 20.08 -8.82
N PRO A 249 -6.96 19.55 -7.59
CA PRO A 249 -6.80 20.37 -6.40
C PRO A 249 -5.43 21.04 -6.37
N ILE A 250 -5.40 22.37 -6.29
CA ILE A 250 -4.21 23.21 -6.25
C ILE A 250 -4.26 24.09 -4.99
N PHE A 251 -3.18 24.16 -4.23
CA PHE A 251 -3.10 25.00 -3.02
C PHE A 251 -2.41 26.34 -3.37
N ILE A 252 -2.95 27.47 -2.91
CA ILE A 252 -2.46 28.83 -3.24
C ILE A 252 -2.26 29.67 -1.96
N ASP A 253 -1.11 30.35 -1.83
CA ASP A 253 -0.83 31.27 -0.71
C ASP A 253 -1.44 32.70 -0.92
N PRO A 254 -1.38 33.61 0.07
CA PRO A 254 -1.92 34.98 -0.05
C PRO A 254 -1.16 35.87 -1.03
N ALA A 255 0.08 35.52 -1.37
CA ALA A 255 0.86 36.17 -2.42
C ALA A 255 0.45 35.69 -3.83
N GLY A 256 -0.33 34.61 -3.92
CA GLY A 256 -0.82 34.02 -5.16
C GLY A 256 0.09 32.93 -5.73
N ASN A 257 1.00 32.35 -4.93
CA ASN A 257 1.88 31.26 -5.38
C ASN A 257 1.23 29.89 -5.19
N VAL A 258 1.59 28.92 -6.05
CA VAL A 258 1.11 27.53 -5.97
C VAL A 258 1.96 26.68 -5.01
N ILE A 259 1.30 25.83 -4.21
CA ILE A 259 1.86 24.99 -3.14
C ILE A 259 1.62 23.49 -3.44
N ASP A 260 2.59 22.62 -3.12
CA ASP A 260 2.70 21.18 -3.43
C ASP A 260 2.91 20.34 -2.13
N VAL A 261 2.37 19.10 -1.95
CA VAL A 261 2.12 18.45 -0.61
C VAL A 261 2.42 16.90 -0.46
N GLU A 262 2.30 16.29 0.75
CA GLU A 262 3.31 15.49 1.58
C GLU A 262 3.24 13.91 1.85
N PRO A 263 4.28 13.28 2.52
CA PRO A 263 4.51 11.80 2.79
C PRO A 263 5.34 11.22 4.07
N GLY A 264 5.03 10.08 4.80
CA GLY A 264 5.86 9.12 5.72
C GLY A 264 5.32 7.68 6.26
N GLN A 265 6.06 6.67 6.80
CA GLN A 265 5.53 5.27 7.09
C GLN A 265 4.44 5.03 8.20
N ALA A 266 4.08 3.76 8.52
CA ALA A 266 3.16 3.39 9.62
C ALA A 266 3.65 3.82 11.02
N ASP A 267 4.97 3.93 11.21
CA ASP A 267 5.66 4.62 12.30
C ASP A 267 6.55 5.74 11.75
N SER A 268 7.14 6.58 12.61
CA SER A 268 8.02 7.70 12.20
C SER A 268 9.26 7.27 11.43
N GLY A 269 9.58 5.97 11.39
CA GLY A 269 10.71 5.44 10.66
C GLY A 269 10.58 5.66 9.16
N VAL A 270 11.71 5.76 8.45
CA VAL A 270 11.74 5.78 6.98
C VAL A 270 12.60 4.64 6.47
N LEU A 271 12.00 3.77 5.67
CA LEU A 271 12.66 2.62 5.08
C LEU A 271 13.31 2.99 3.73
N LEU A 272 14.55 2.53 3.57
CA LEU A 272 15.29 2.60 2.32
C LEU A 272 15.83 1.22 1.96
N THR A 273 15.87 0.93 0.66
CA THR A 273 16.66 -0.18 0.12
C THR A 273 18.16 0.04 0.35
N GLN A 274 18.97 -1.02 0.24
CA GLN A 274 20.43 -0.90 0.29
C GLN A 274 21.02 -0.05 -0.85
N ASN A 275 20.27 0.15 -1.93
CA ASN A 275 20.62 1.05 -3.03
C ASN A 275 20.15 2.51 -2.79
N GLY A 276 19.64 2.85 -1.60
CA GLY A 276 19.27 4.22 -1.23
C GLY A 276 17.93 4.71 -1.80
N SER A 277 17.12 3.82 -2.38
CA SER A 277 15.75 4.14 -2.81
C SER A 277 14.77 4.12 -1.64
N LEU A 278 13.86 5.11 -1.62
CA LEU A 278 12.75 5.19 -0.67
C LEU A 278 11.65 4.18 -1.00
N ILE A 279 10.93 3.74 0.03
CA ILE A 279 9.75 2.88 -0.11
C ILE A 279 8.48 3.73 0.00
N TYR A 280 7.55 3.53 -0.93
CA TYR A 280 6.28 4.24 -1.04
C TYR A 280 5.09 3.34 -0.71
N TYR A 281 3.99 3.93 -0.29
CA TYR A 281 2.86 3.21 0.27
C TYR A 281 1.53 3.73 -0.25
N ILE A 282 0.57 2.82 -0.32
CA ILE A 282 -0.79 3.13 -0.69
C ILE A 282 -1.79 2.22 0.01
N THR A 283 -2.93 2.80 0.38
CA THR A 283 -4.11 2.07 0.83
C THR A 283 -5.19 2.19 -0.24
N ALA A 284 -5.82 1.08 -0.59
CA ALA A 284 -6.95 1.05 -1.51
C ALA A 284 -8.05 0.14 -0.99
N VAL A 285 -9.31 0.50 -1.29
CA VAL A 285 -10.48 -0.29 -0.91
C VAL A 285 -11.34 -0.57 -2.12
N ASN A 286 -12.09 -1.67 -2.13
CA ASN A 286 -13.04 -1.94 -3.20
C ASN A 286 -14.31 -1.08 -3.06
N ASP A 287 -15.13 -1.08 -4.11
CA ASP A 287 -16.39 -0.36 -4.15
C ASP A 287 -17.41 -0.83 -3.11
N VAL A 288 -17.47 -2.13 -2.76
CA VAL A 288 -18.30 -2.62 -1.64
C VAL A 288 -17.94 -1.89 -0.35
N PHE A 289 -16.66 -1.80 0.01
CA PHE A 289 -16.22 -1.05 1.19
C PHE A 289 -16.60 0.43 1.09
N ALA A 290 -16.32 1.07 -0.05
CA ALA A 290 -16.54 2.50 -0.23
C ALA A 290 -18.03 2.88 -0.15
N TYR A 291 -18.91 2.10 -0.79
CA TYR A 291 -20.36 2.32 -0.75
C TYR A 291 -20.97 1.91 0.60
N HIS A 292 -20.46 0.86 1.24
CA HIS A 292 -20.83 0.52 2.62
C HIS A 292 -20.46 1.65 3.60
N ARG A 293 -19.29 2.29 3.43
CA ARG A 293 -18.98 3.48 4.22
C ARG A 293 -19.94 4.63 3.95
N SER A 294 -20.29 4.81 2.68
CA SER A 294 -21.08 5.96 2.22
C SER A 294 -22.55 5.91 2.66
N MET A 295 -23.14 4.72 2.74
CA MET A 295 -24.55 4.55 3.16
C MET A 295 -24.83 5.00 4.60
N HIS A 296 -23.81 5.11 5.45
CA HIS A 296 -24.00 5.62 6.81
C HIS A 296 -24.13 7.15 6.89
N GLY A 297 -23.90 7.90 5.80
CA GLY A 297 -24.23 9.33 5.64
C GLY A 297 -23.48 10.34 6.52
N ALA A 298 -23.03 9.95 7.70
CA ALA A 298 -22.25 10.80 8.59
C ALA A 298 -20.85 11.03 8.01
N ALA A 299 -20.41 12.29 8.02
CA ALA A 299 -19.02 12.64 7.76
C ALA A 299 -18.13 11.85 8.73
N VAL A 300 -18.12 12.16 10.02
CA VAL A 300 -17.40 11.35 11.03
C VAL A 300 -18.37 10.40 11.71
N LEU A 301 -18.05 9.10 11.72
CA LEU A 301 -18.80 8.15 12.54
C LEU A 301 -18.33 8.25 14.00
N PRO A 302 -19.25 8.31 14.98
CA PRO A 302 -18.88 8.17 16.39
C PRO A 302 -18.05 6.89 16.62
N PHE A 303 -17.02 6.97 17.47
CA PHE A 303 -16.05 5.88 17.68
C PHE A 303 -16.72 4.54 18.05
N ASN A 304 -17.83 4.59 18.79
CA ASN A 304 -18.58 3.43 19.25
C ASN A 304 -19.76 3.03 18.35
N THR A 305 -19.91 3.63 17.16
CA THR A 305 -20.99 3.28 16.24
C THR A 305 -20.88 1.80 15.85
N PRO A 306 -21.90 0.98 16.11
CA PRO A 306 -21.95 -0.39 15.62
C PRO A 306 -22.07 -0.34 14.10
N VAL A 307 -21.00 -0.76 13.43
CA VAL A 307 -20.99 -0.99 11.99
C VAL A 307 -20.27 -2.32 11.80
N THR A 308 -20.99 -3.27 11.20
CA THR A 308 -20.44 -4.56 10.83
C THR A 308 -20.32 -4.57 9.32
N PHE A 309 -19.16 -4.98 8.82
CA PHE A 309 -19.02 -5.16 7.38
C PHE A 309 -19.94 -6.27 6.87
N PRO A 310 -20.32 -6.24 5.57
CA PRO A 310 -21.11 -7.31 4.98
C PRO A 310 -20.42 -8.67 5.13
N MET A 311 -21.17 -9.69 5.59
CA MET A 311 -20.68 -11.08 5.74
C MET A 311 -21.50 -12.06 4.90
N THR A 312 -22.73 -11.70 4.56
CA THR A 312 -23.66 -12.56 3.81
C THR A 312 -24.10 -11.92 2.50
N ALA A 313 -24.69 -12.73 1.62
CA ALA A 313 -25.30 -12.24 0.38
C ALA A 313 -26.41 -11.20 0.66
N ALA A 314 -27.14 -11.34 1.75
CA ALA A 314 -28.17 -10.37 2.15
C ALA A 314 -27.57 -9.03 2.56
N ASP A 315 -26.47 -9.04 3.34
CA ASP A 315 -25.80 -7.81 3.79
C ASP A 315 -25.28 -7.01 2.60
N VAL A 316 -24.59 -7.67 1.66
CA VAL A 316 -24.02 -6.98 0.50
C VAL A 316 -25.09 -6.52 -0.48
N SER A 317 -26.25 -7.20 -0.55
CA SER A 317 -27.37 -6.76 -1.40
C SER A 317 -27.84 -5.35 -1.04
N ALA A 318 -27.81 -4.97 0.24
CA ALA A 318 -28.14 -3.60 0.65
C ALA A 318 -27.13 -2.57 0.14
N VAL A 319 -25.84 -2.92 0.14
CA VAL A 319 -24.75 -2.08 -0.40
C VAL A 319 -24.89 -1.95 -1.92
N VAL A 320 -25.18 -3.05 -2.62
CA VAL A 320 -25.42 -3.07 -4.07
C VAL A 320 -26.60 -2.17 -4.44
N ALA A 321 -27.72 -2.28 -3.73
CA ALA A 321 -28.89 -1.43 -3.96
C ALA A 321 -28.58 0.05 -3.72
N PHE A 322 -27.84 0.38 -2.66
CA PHE A 322 -27.40 1.74 -2.39
C PHE A 322 -26.49 2.30 -3.48
N ALA A 323 -25.50 1.52 -3.93
CA ALA A 323 -24.60 1.90 -5.01
C ALA A 323 -25.35 2.10 -6.34
N ALA A 324 -26.29 1.22 -6.67
CA ALA A 324 -27.14 1.35 -7.85
C ALA A 324 -27.99 2.63 -7.81
N GLY A 325 -28.54 2.99 -6.64
CA GLY A 325 -29.23 4.27 -6.43
C GLY A 325 -28.33 5.50 -6.59
N LYS A 326 -27.00 5.33 -6.55
CA LYS A 326 -25.98 6.33 -6.82
C LYS A 326 -25.38 6.24 -8.23
N GLY A 327 -25.96 5.40 -9.10
CA GLY A 327 -25.50 5.22 -10.48
C GLY A 327 -24.22 4.40 -10.63
N HIS A 328 -23.83 3.63 -9.61
CA HIS A 328 -22.67 2.73 -9.65
C HIS A 328 -23.10 1.26 -9.62
N THR A 329 -22.42 0.43 -10.41
CA THR A 329 -22.66 -1.01 -10.44
C THR A 329 -21.48 -1.72 -9.77
N ILE A 330 -21.75 -2.37 -8.64
CA ILE A 330 -20.78 -3.23 -7.97
C ILE A 330 -20.62 -4.51 -8.79
N LYS A 331 -19.39 -4.80 -9.24
CA LYS A 331 -19.11 -5.96 -10.09
C LYS A 331 -18.91 -7.26 -9.34
N ASP A 332 -18.27 -7.18 -8.19
CA ASP A 332 -17.89 -8.35 -7.39
C ASP A 332 -18.53 -8.28 -5.99
N PRO A 333 -19.86 -8.34 -5.88
CA PRO A 333 -20.51 -8.25 -4.58
C PRO A 333 -20.07 -9.39 -3.64
N ASN A 334 -19.78 -10.58 -4.18
CA ASN A 334 -19.36 -11.73 -3.39
C ASN A 334 -17.92 -11.60 -2.86
N ALA A 335 -17.11 -10.65 -3.35
CA ALA A 335 -15.83 -10.34 -2.72
C ALA A 335 -16.01 -9.73 -1.32
N LEU A 336 -17.19 -9.17 -1.04
CA LEU A 336 -17.51 -8.38 0.15
C LEU A 336 -16.58 -7.17 0.32
N ALA A 337 -16.42 -6.62 1.52
CA ALA A 337 -15.62 -5.42 1.72
C ALA A 337 -14.14 -5.78 1.79
N ILE A 338 -13.31 -5.16 0.93
CA ILE A 338 -11.86 -5.39 0.85
C ILE A 338 -11.11 -4.08 1.07
N GLU A 339 -10.08 -4.14 1.91
CA GLU A 339 -9.06 -3.12 2.13
C GLU A 339 -7.67 -3.71 1.86
N THR A 340 -6.81 -2.93 1.21
CA THR A 340 -5.44 -3.30 0.91
C THR A 340 -4.48 -2.22 1.36
N LYS A 341 -3.27 -2.62 1.75
CA LYS A 341 -2.13 -1.73 1.98
C LYS A 341 -0.91 -2.33 1.30
N SER A 342 -0.21 -1.57 0.47
CA SER A 342 0.95 -2.09 -0.26
C SER A 342 2.14 -1.15 -0.19
N SER A 343 3.33 -1.73 -0.34
CA SER A 343 4.64 -1.06 -0.36
C SER A 343 5.32 -1.21 -1.72
N TRP A 344 6.02 -0.18 -2.15
CA TRP A 344 6.52 -0.04 -3.53
C TRP A 344 7.88 0.65 -3.56
N VAL A 345 8.72 0.33 -4.54
CA VAL A 345 10.02 1.00 -4.75
C VAL A 345 10.25 1.29 -6.23
N ASP A 346 11.10 2.27 -6.54
CA ASP A 346 11.50 2.59 -7.91
C ASP A 346 12.09 1.35 -8.61
N ALA A 347 11.45 0.96 -9.72
CA ALA A 347 11.84 -0.17 -10.54
C ALA A 347 13.28 -0.09 -11.05
N SER A 348 13.81 1.12 -11.25
CA SER A 348 15.18 1.34 -11.72
C SER A 348 16.25 1.00 -10.67
N THR A 349 15.83 0.80 -9.42
CA THR A 349 16.73 0.59 -8.27
C THR A 349 16.81 -0.87 -7.82
N VAL A 350 16.03 -1.76 -8.46
CA VAL A 350 16.06 -3.21 -8.23
C VAL A 350 16.76 -3.94 -9.38
N PRO A 351 17.48 -5.05 -9.14
CA PRO A 351 18.23 -5.74 -10.19
C PRO A 351 17.37 -6.27 -11.35
N ASN A 352 16.20 -6.87 -11.04
CA ASN A 352 15.33 -7.53 -12.01
C ASN A 352 13.89 -7.03 -11.87
N ALA A 353 13.60 -5.81 -12.33
CA ALA A 353 12.26 -5.22 -12.20
C ALA A 353 11.14 -6.07 -12.83
N SER A 354 11.46 -6.89 -13.85
CA SER A 354 10.51 -7.83 -14.49
C SER A 354 9.97 -8.90 -13.55
N ASP A 355 10.66 -9.18 -12.45
CA ASP A 355 10.26 -10.22 -11.49
C ASP A 355 9.19 -9.73 -10.51
N TYR A 356 8.71 -8.50 -10.69
CA TYR A 356 7.79 -7.82 -9.80
C TYR A 356 6.51 -7.39 -10.52
N VAL A 357 5.42 -7.32 -9.76
CA VAL A 357 4.22 -6.56 -10.10
C VAL A 357 4.59 -5.07 -10.21
N GLN A 358 4.13 -4.40 -11.27
CA GLN A 358 4.59 -3.07 -11.64
C GLN A 358 3.46 -2.06 -11.89
N VAL A 359 3.67 -0.81 -11.49
CA VAL A 359 2.70 0.27 -11.73
C VAL A 359 3.41 1.59 -12.03
N SER A 360 2.76 2.47 -12.78
CA SER A 360 3.19 3.87 -12.89
C SER A 360 2.54 4.69 -11.79
N ALA A 361 3.36 5.36 -10.98
CA ALA A 361 2.90 6.13 -9.84
C ALA A 361 3.56 7.51 -9.75
N VAL A 362 2.83 8.49 -9.24
CA VAL A 362 3.38 9.78 -8.82
C VAL A 362 3.86 9.64 -7.38
N VAL A 363 5.12 10.00 -7.16
CA VAL A 363 5.79 9.91 -5.86
C VAL A 363 6.52 11.22 -5.53
N PRO A 364 6.74 11.53 -4.25
CA PRO A 364 7.53 12.69 -3.84
C PRO A 364 9.03 12.52 -4.16
N THR A 365 9.68 13.64 -4.47
CA THR A 365 11.14 13.77 -4.64
C THR A 365 11.74 14.63 -3.53
N PHE A 366 13.04 14.44 -3.28
CA PHE A 366 13.74 15.08 -2.17
C PHE A 366 15.05 15.72 -2.63
N ASP A 367 15.37 16.89 -2.09
CA ASP A 367 16.72 17.44 -2.10
C ASP A 367 17.54 16.69 -1.05
N LYS A 368 18.59 15.99 -1.51
CA LYS A 368 19.48 15.16 -0.70
C LYS A 368 20.86 15.80 -0.48
N SER A 369 21.01 17.09 -0.80
CA SER A 369 22.28 17.82 -0.66
C SER A 369 22.80 17.84 0.77
N ASN A 370 21.90 17.90 1.77
CA ASN A 370 22.22 17.64 3.16
C ASN A 370 21.96 16.15 3.49
N PRO A 371 22.99 15.33 3.73
CA PRO A 371 22.82 13.89 3.97
C PRO A 371 22.05 13.58 5.27
N ASN A 372 21.94 14.52 6.20
CA ASN A 372 21.23 14.36 7.46
C ASN A 372 19.78 14.87 7.42
N ASN A 373 19.38 15.53 6.32
CA ASN A 373 18.10 16.22 6.22
C ASN A 373 17.63 16.32 4.76
N TRP A 374 16.85 15.34 4.31
CA TRP A 374 16.29 15.31 2.97
C TRP A 374 14.94 16.03 2.95
N VAL A 375 14.88 17.16 2.25
CA VAL A 375 13.69 18.03 2.22
C VAL A 375 12.89 17.74 0.95
N PRO A 376 11.55 17.56 1.02
CA PRO A 376 10.73 17.43 -0.18
C PRO A 376 10.93 18.62 -1.13
N ASN A 377 11.20 18.34 -2.41
CA ASN A 377 11.43 19.38 -3.43
C ASN A 377 10.49 19.26 -4.65
N GLY A 378 9.61 18.26 -4.66
CA GLY A 378 8.60 18.07 -5.68
C GLY A 378 8.08 16.64 -5.76
N GLN A 379 7.69 16.27 -6.98
CA GLN A 379 7.15 14.96 -7.31
C GLN A 379 7.69 14.51 -8.67
N ALA A 380 7.73 13.21 -8.88
CA ALA A 380 8.07 12.55 -10.14
C ALA A 380 7.10 11.40 -10.43
N THR A 381 6.89 11.11 -11.71
CA THR A 381 6.21 9.88 -12.13
C THR A 381 7.26 8.81 -12.37
N LEU A 382 7.22 7.74 -11.57
CA LEU A 382 8.14 6.62 -11.66
C LEU A 382 7.38 5.35 -12.03
N LYS A 383 8.11 4.39 -12.60
CA LYS A 383 7.66 2.99 -12.62
C LYS A 383 8.09 2.37 -11.30
N LEU A 384 7.13 1.84 -10.54
CA LEU A 384 7.39 1.20 -9.26
C LEU A 384 7.15 -0.31 -9.34
N VAL A 385 7.84 -1.05 -8.48
CA VAL A 385 7.67 -2.48 -8.25
C VAL A 385 7.09 -2.75 -6.86
N MET A 386 6.16 -3.70 -6.74
CA MET A 386 5.50 -4.02 -5.46
C MET A 386 6.40 -4.89 -4.59
N LEU A 387 6.58 -4.51 -3.33
CA LEU A 387 7.41 -5.23 -2.37
C LEU A 387 6.59 -6.07 -1.40
N GLY A 388 5.42 -5.58 -0.99
CA GLY A 388 4.52 -6.31 -0.11
C GLY A 388 3.09 -5.81 -0.20
N LEU A 389 2.15 -6.66 0.22
CA LEU A 389 0.72 -6.40 0.18
C LEU A 389 0.03 -7.02 1.40
N HIS A 390 -0.71 -6.20 2.14
CA HIS A 390 -1.74 -6.65 3.06
C HIS A 390 -3.07 -6.71 2.31
N VAL A 391 -3.80 -7.80 2.53
CA VAL A 391 -5.16 -8.02 2.04
C VAL A 391 -6.05 -8.25 3.24
N VAL A 392 -7.03 -7.36 3.45
CA VAL A 392 -7.95 -7.42 4.59
C VAL A 392 -9.37 -7.44 4.05
N GLY A 393 -10.18 -8.42 4.44
CA GLY A 393 -11.53 -8.58 3.89
C GLY A 393 -12.54 -9.18 4.85
N SER A 394 -13.78 -8.70 4.81
CA SER A 394 -14.87 -9.36 5.52
C SER A 394 -15.26 -10.66 4.84
N THR A 395 -15.58 -11.70 5.61
CA THR A 395 -16.03 -13.00 5.09
C THR A 395 -17.24 -13.50 5.88
N ASN A 396 -17.84 -14.60 5.44
CA ASN A 396 -18.98 -15.20 6.13
C ASN A 396 -18.62 -15.54 7.58
N GLY A 397 -19.34 -14.93 8.51
CA GLY A 397 -19.10 -15.04 9.95
C GLY A 397 -17.96 -14.18 10.48
N HIS A 398 -17.15 -13.53 9.63
CA HIS A 398 -15.96 -12.77 10.02
C HIS A 398 -16.07 -11.28 9.64
N GLY A 399 -16.80 -10.53 10.46
CA GLY A 399 -16.99 -9.09 10.33
C GLY A 399 -15.82 -8.25 10.88
N GLU A 400 -14.96 -8.88 11.69
CA GLU A 400 -13.66 -8.34 12.15
C GLU A 400 -12.63 -8.24 11.01
N MET A 401 -12.94 -8.86 9.87
CA MET A 401 -12.12 -9.01 8.67
C MET A 401 -10.92 -9.96 8.85
N VAL A 402 -10.78 -10.87 7.89
CA VAL A 402 -9.62 -11.76 7.72
C VAL A 402 -8.47 -10.93 7.14
N TRP A 403 -7.26 -11.08 7.68
CA TRP A 403 -6.05 -10.41 7.18
C TRP A 403 -5.07 -11.45 6.63
N GLY A 404 -4.59 -11.27 5.39
CA GLY A 404 -3.40 -11.91 4.82
C GLY A 404 -2.27 -10.93 4.50
N THR A 405 -1.02 -11.39 4.64
CA THR A 405 0.19 -10.62 4.26
C THR A 405 0.98 -11.36 3.18
N PHE A 406 1.41 -10.63 2.16
CA PHE A 406 2.28 -11.12 1.08
C PHE A 406 3.54 -10.26 0.98
N GLU A 407 4.65 -10.89 0.60
CA GLU A 407 5.92 -10.24 0.32
C GLU A 407 6.59 -10.83 -0.92
N HIS A 408 7.35 -10.00 -1.63
CA HIS A 408 8.25 -10.45 -2.69
C HIS A 408 9.46 -11.21 -2.11
N LEU A 409 9.90 -12.26 -2.81
CA LEU A 409 11.08 -13.03 -2.47
C LEU A 409 12.34 -12.17 -2.52
N GLY A 410 13.20 -12.27 -1.51
CA GLY A 410 14.46 -11.51 -1.51
C GLY A 410 14.36 -10.09 -0.96
N ASN A 411 13.21 -9.67 -0.43
CA ASN A 411 13.11 -8.43 0.36
C ASN A 411 14.12 -8.42 1.52
N ALA A 412 14.01 -9.41 2.41
CA ALA A 412 14.83 -9.53 3.61
C ALA A 412 15.06 -11.01 3.99
N PRO A 413 16.19 -11.33 4.65
CA PRO A 413 16.44 -12.65 5.20
C PRO A 413 15.40 -13.02 6.26
N ASN A 414 15.17 -14.32 6.44
CA ASN A 414 14.33 -14.87 7.48
C ASN A 414 15.12 -15.09 8.77
N ALA A 415 14.51 -14.77 9.91
CA ALA A 415 14.98 -15.30 11.18
C ALA A 415 14.82 -16.84 11.21
N THR A 416 15.45 -17.50 12.18
CA THR A 416 15.35 -18.96 12.33
C THR A 416 13.89 -19.39 12.49
N TYR A 417 13.47 -20.43 11.78
CA TYR A 417 12.12 -21.00 11.87
C TYR A 417 12.15 -22.52 11.75
N ALA A 418 11.09 -23.20 12.19
CA ALA A 418 10.91 -24.63 11.97
C ALA A 418 9.59 -24.94 11.25
N TYR A 419 9.53 -26.09 10.60
CA TYR A 419 8.32 -26.64 9.98
C TYR A 419 8.42 -28.17 9.91
N ASN A 420 7.30 -28.84 9.70
CA ASN A 420 7.25 -30.28 9.50
C ASN A 420 7.44 -30.57 8.01
N SER A 421 8.51 -31.28 7.66
CA SER A 421 8.78 -31.71 6.29
C SER A 421 8.43 -33.18 6.08
N THR A 422 8.39 -33.62 4.83
CA THR A 422 8.19 -35.03 4.44
C THR A 422 9.28 -35.98 4.97
N SER A 423 10.45 -35.45 5.34
CA SER A 423 11.53 -36.19 5.99
C SER A 423 11.61 -35.99 7.51
N GLY A 424 10.56 -35.43 8.14
CA GLY A 424 10.51 -35.09 9.57
C GLY A 424 10.64 -33.59 9.86
N PRO A 425 10.60 -33.17 11.14
CA PRO A 425 10.75 -31.76 11.52
C PRO A 425 12.09 -31.18 11.05
N LYS A 426 12.05 -29.97 10.46
CA LYS A 426 13.23 -29.23 10.02
C LYS A 426 13.27 -27.87 10.70
N THR A 427 14.46 -27.47 11.13
CA THR A 427 14.76 -26.11 11.57
C THR A 427 15.69 -25.47 10.55
N ILE A 428 15.26 -24.35 9.99
CA ILE A 428 16.02 -23.54 9.04
C ILE A 428 16.66 -22.40 9.82
N ALA A 429 17.98 -22.38 9.86
CA ALA A 429 18.74 -21.32 10.50
C ALA A 429 18.61 -20.00 9.72
N GLN A 430 18.67 -18.88 10.43
CA GLN A 430 18.82 -17.57 9.82
C GLN A 430 20.02 -17.57 8.86
N ASN A 431 19.81 -17.10 7.63
CA ASN A 431 20.84 -16.94 6.64
C ASN A 431 20.76 -15.54 6.01
N THR A 432 21.77 -14.71 6.26
CA THR A 432 21.88 -13.36 5.70
C THR A 432 22.83 -13.28 4.51
N THR A 433 23.41 -14.40 4.07
CA THR A 433 24.22 -14.46 2.85
C THR A 433 23.33 -14.35 1.61
N GLY A 434 23.88 -13.83 0.52
CA GLY A 434 23.19 -13.68 -0.76
C GLY A 434 22.61 -12.29 -0.99
N SER A 435 21.84 -12.15 -2.08
CA SER A 435 21.28 -10.86 -2.50
C SER A 435 19.95 -10.59 -1.82
N TRP A 436 19.88 -9.54 -1.02
CA TRP A 436 18.66 -9.05 -0.36
C TRP A 436 18.46 -7.58 -0.67
N LEU A 437 17.20 -7.15 -0.84
CA LEU A 437 16.87 -5.75 -1.13
C LEU A 437 17.19 -4.81 0.04
N PHE A 438 16.92 -5.28 1.26
CA PHE A 438 17.04 -4.48 2.48
C PHE A 438 18.24 -4.83 3.34
N THR A 439 19.00 -5.87 3.03
CA THR A 439 20.03 -6.38 3.96
C THR A 439 21.34 -6.67 3.25
N PRO A 440 22.47 -6.09 3.71
CA PRO A 440 23.77 -6.45 3.17
C PRO A 440 24.05 -7.94 3.35
N SER A 441 24.65 -8.57 2.34
CA SER A 441 25.05 -9.98 2.41
C SER A 441 25.98 -10.21 3.61
N GLY A 442 25.66 -11.19 4.44
CA GLY A 442 26.44 -11.53 5.63
C GLY A 442 26.26 -10.56 6.81
N SER A 443 25.27 -9.67 6.77
CA SER A 443 24.98 -8.77 7.89
C SER A 443 24.71 -9.54 9.19
N SER A 444 25.28 -9.05 10.29
CA SER A 444 25.04 -9.51 11.66
C SER A 444 24.06 -8.59 12.44
N GLY A 445 23.47 -7.60 11.77
CA GLY A 445 22.63 -6.58 12.39
C GLY A 445 23.40 -5.34 12.87
N PRO A 446 22.77 -4.46 13.66
CA PRO A 446 21.42 -4.60 14.23
C PRO A 446 20.33 -4.63 13.14
N PHE A 447 19.33 -5.48 13.33
CA PHE A 447 18.21 -5.62 12.39
C PHE A 447 17.00 -4.81 12.84
N ASN A 448 16.23 -4.30 11.88
CA ASN A 448 14.95 -3.62 12.12
C ASN A 448 15.10 -2.39 13.04
N VAL A 449 16.23 -1.70 12.92
CA VAL A 449 16.51 -0.45 13.63
C VAL A 449 16.84 0.62 12.59
N THR A 450 16.17 1.77 12.67
CA THR A 450 16.46 2.91 11.80
C THR A 450 16.76 4.16 12.63
N SER A 451 17.72 4.94 12.15
CA SER A 451 17.94 6.32 12.59
C SER A 451 17.16 7.32 11.75
N ASN A 452 16.51 6.87 10.66
CA ASN A 452 15.77 7.76 9.79
C ASN A 452 14.41 8.04 10.39
N SER A 453 14.04 9.31 10.44
CA SER A 453 12.73 9.73 10.90
C SER A 453 12.10 10.71 9.92
N TRP A 454 10.82 10.56 9.68
CA TRP A 454 10.02 11.61 9.07
C TRP A 454 9.58 12.61 10.14
N THR A 455 10.04 13.85 10.02
CA THR A 455 9.75 14.92 11.00
C THR A 455 8.45 15.69 10.71
N GLY A 456 7.72 15.32 9.66
CA GLY A 456 6.66 16.15 9.09
C GLY A 456 7.16 17.15 8.05
N SER A 457 8.47 17.39 7.96
CA SER A 457 9.06 18.41 7.06
C SER A 457 10.22 17.90 6.22
N ALA A 458 10.90 16.87 6.71
CA ALA A 458 12.06 16.29 6.08
C ALA A 458 12.23 14.84 6.57
N ILE A 459 13.01 14.07 5.81
CA ILE A 459 13.59 12.83 6.31
C ILE A 459 14.89 13.22 7.00
N THR A 460 14.95 13.06 8.32
CA THR A 460 16.17 13.30 9.10
C THR A 460 16.85 11.99 9.45
N GLY A 461 18.17 12.03 9.60
CA GLY A 461 18.98 10.89 9.98
C GLY A 461 20.41 11.32 10.31
N THR A 462 21.25 10.38 10.70
CA THR A 462 22.65 10.64 11.09
C THR A 462 23.65 9.69 10.41
N PRO A 463 23.85 9.75 9.08
CA PRO A 463 23.02 10.37 8.04
C PRO A 463 21.81 9.49 7.65
N VAL A 464 20.92 10.01 6.79
CA VAL A 464 19.82 9.21 6.22
C VAL A 464 20.41 8.04 5.45
N SER A 465 20.11 6.81 5.88
CA SER A 465 20.78 5.60 5.39
C SER A 465 19.90 4.36 5.45
N ALA A 466 20.25 3.32 4.69
CA ALA A 466 19.51 2.06 4.72
C ALA A 466 19.72 1.32 6.06
N ALA A 467 18.66 0.74 6.60
CA ALA A 467 18.72 -0.17 7.73
C ALA A 467 18.83 -1.63 7.25
N ALA A 468 19.54 -2.48 8.00
CA ALA A 468 19.48 -3.92 7.77
C ALA A 468 18.14 -4.46 8.29
N VAL A 469 17.44 -5.24 7.47
CA VAL A 469 16.11 -5.77 7.81
C VAL A 469 16.16 -7.28 8.01
N LEU A 470 15.43 -7.77 9.00
CA LEU A 470 15.20 -9.20 9.21
C LEU A 470 13.70 -9.42 9.24
N ARG A 471 13.21 -10.41 8.50
CA ARG A 471 11.83 -10.89 8.68
C ARG A 471 11.80 -11.71 9.96
N ALA A 472 11.39 -11.07 11.04
CA ALA A 472 11.44 -11.65 12.38
C ALA A 472 10.49 -12.85 12.52
N LYS A 473 9.37 -12.84 11.77
CA LYS A 473 8.32 -13.85 11.79
C LYS A 473 8.09 -14.40 10.37
N PRO A 474 8.97 -15.28 9.86
CA PRO A 474 8.96 -15.71 8.45
C PRO A 474 7.61 -16.20 7.91
N TRP A 475 6.84 -16.87 8.77
CA TRP A 475 5.53 -17.46 8.46
C TRP A 475 4.46 -17.00 9.45
N GLY A 476 4.57 -15.76 9.92
CA GLY A 476 3.56 -15.10 10.74
C GLY A 476 3.26 -15.74 12.10
N SER A 477 4.08 -16.67 12.58
CA SER A 477 3.85 -17.38 13.85
C SER A 477 4.84 -16.91 14.91
N ASN A 478 4.38 -16.74 16.15
CA ASN A 478 5.27 -16.54 17.30
C ASN A 478 5.68 -17.90 17.86
N ASP A 479 6.98 -18.08 18.02
CA ASP A 479 7.59 -19.33 18.45
C ASP A 479 7.88 -19.35 19.96
N GLY A 480 7.64 -18.25 20.67
CA GLY A 480 7.94 -18.12 22.10
C GLY A 480 9.42 -18.29 22.42
N GLY A 481 10.32 -18.11 21.45
CA GLY A 481 11.76 -18.34 21.58
C GLY A 481 12.22 -19.76 21.22
N ASN A 482 11.32 -20.67 20.85
CA ASN A 482 11.67 -21.99 20.33
C ASN A 482 10.96 -22.26 18.99
N PRO A 483 11.69 -22.26 17.85
CA PRO A 483 11.12 -22.47 16.51
C PRO A 483 10.19 -23.68 16.38
N ALA A 484 10.44 -24.76 17.13
CA ALA A 484 9.63 -25.97 17.09
C ALA A 484 8.17 -25.73 17.50
N ASN A 485 7.90 -24.75 18.37
CA ASN A 485 6.54 -24.41 18.82
C ASN A 485 5.67 -23.90 17.68
N ALA A 486 6.25 -23.23 16.69
CA ALA A 486 5.56 -22.69 15.52
C ALA A 486 5.51 -23.66 14.34
N ALA A 487 6.16 -24.84 14.42
CA ALA A 487 6.37 -25.71 13.27
C ALA A 487 5.07 -26.13 12.59
N GLY A 488 4.03 -26.46 13.35
CA GLY A 488 2.72 -26.83 12.80
C GLY A 488 2.05 -25.71 12.01
N LEU A 489 1.99 -24.50 12.58
CA LEU A 489 1.40 -23.33 11.92
C LEU A 489 2.19 -22.91 10.67
N ASN A 490 3.52 -22.88 10.78
CA ASN A 490 4.40 -22.60 9.64
C ASN A 490 4.18 -23.62 8.52
N THR A 491 3.98 -24.90 8.84
CA THR A 491 3.70 -25.95 7.84
C THR A 491 2.43 -25.67 7.04
N GLN A 492 1.38 -25.14 7.68
CA GLN A 492 0.13 -24.79 6.98
C GLN A 492 0.35 -23.70 5.94
N VAL A 493 1.04 -22.62 6.31
CA VAL A 493 1.33 -21.50 5.40
C VAL A 493 2.30 -21.93 4.29
N ILE A 494 3.37 -22.64 4.62
CA ILE A 494 4.37 -23.11 3.65
C ILE A 494 3.72 -24.04 2.62
N SER A 495 2.88 -24.97 3.05
CA SER A 495 2.20 -25.91 2.13
C SER A 495 1.17 -25.21 1.23
N ALA A 496 0.44 -24.21 1.74
CA ALA A 496 -0.44 -23.38 0.92
C ALA A 496 0.36 -22.65 -0.18
N ASN A 497 1.39 -21.90 0.21
CA ASN A 497 2.29 -21.22 -0.73
C ASN A 497 2.87 -22.17 -1.79
N ALA A 498 3.52 -23.26 -1.33
CA ALA A 498 4.20 -24.19 -2.23
C ALA A 498 3.22 -24.80 -3.23
N SER A 499 2.01 -25.14 -2.79
CA SER A 499 0.98 -25.68 -3.65
C SER A 499 0.55 -24.68 -4.73
N VAL A 500 0.25 -23.42 -4.39
CA VAL A 500 -0.17 -22.40 -5.37
C VAL A 500 0.96 -22.03 -6.31
N ILE A 501 2.14 -21.69 -5.76
CA ILE A 501 3.31 -21.27 -6.53
C ILE A 501 3.68 -22.35 -7.56
N SER A 502 3.71 -23.63 -7.17
CA SER A 502 4.10 -24.71 -8.09
C SER A 502 3.21 -24.81 -9.33
N GLN A 503 1.93 -24.42 -9.23
CA GLN A 503 0.92 -24.56 -10.27
C GLN A 503 0.86 -23.38 -11.24
N LEU A 504 1.27 -22.19 -10.81
CA LEU A 504 1.30 -20.98 -11.63
C LEU A 504 2.24 -21.15 -12.85
N ASN A 505 2.05 -20.36 -13.91
CA ASN A 505 3.00 -20.38 -15.03
C ASN A 505 4.39 -19.89 -14.55
N VAL A 506 5.48 -20.52 -15.00
CA VAL A 506 6.86 -20.18 -14.57
C VAL A 506 7.27 -18.74 -14.89
N ALA A 507 6.65 -18.11 -15.90
CA ALA A 507 6.86 -16.72 -16.25
C ALA A 507 5.89 -15.75 -15.53
N ASP A 508 4.99 -16.27 -14.69
CA ASP A 508 4.04 -15.45 -13.94
C ASP A 508 4.73 -14.82 -12.73
N VAL A 509 4.82 -13.49 -12.73
CA VAL A 509 5.49 -12.71 -11.68
C VAL A 509 4.86 -12.92 -10.30
N ARG A 510 3.61 -13.35 -10.22
CA ARG A 510 2.92 -13.63 -8.96
C ARG A 510 3.56 -14.79 -8.19
N ARG A 511 4.30 -15.69 -8.86
CA ARG A 511 5.11 -16.75 -8.22
C ARG A 511 6.27 -16.23 -7.39
N GLN A 512 6.68 -14.99 -7.61
CA GLN A 512 7.79 -14.35 -6.88
C GLN A 512 7.33 -13.72 -5.56
N TYR A 513 6.05 -13.86 -5.22
CA TYR A 513 5.48 -13.42 -3.95
C TYR A 513 5.06 -14.64 -3.15
N PHE A 514 5.24 -14.55 -1.83
CA PHE A 514 4.79 -15.58 -0.90
C PHE A 514 3.90 -14.95 0.17
N GLN A 515 2.89 -15.71 0.57
CA GLN A 515 2.07 -15.46 1.73
C GLN A 515 2.89 -15.66 3.01
N LEU A 516 3.10 -14.60 3.77
CA LEU A 516 3.70 -14.66 5.10
C LEU A 516 2.74 -15.35 6.07
N GLY A 517 1.43 -15.13 5.93
CA GLY A 517 0.43 -15.76 6.78
C GLY A 517 -0.96 -15.13 6.68
N THR A 518 -1.90 -15.70 7.43
CA THR A 518 -3.30 -15.22 7.56
C THR A 518 -3.80 -15.36 8.99
N THR A 519 -4.55 -14.38 9.46
CA THR A 519 -5.14 -14.35 10.80
C THR A 519 -6.63 -13.98 10.75
N TRP A 520 -7.40 -14.53 11.69
CA TRP A 520 -8.83 -14.31 11.90
C TRP A 520 -9.16 -14.58 13.38
N THR A 521 -10.43 -14.46 13.79
CA THR A 521 -10.82 -14.79 15.18
C THR A 521 -11.75 -15.98 15.28
N ILE A 522 -11.77 -16.63 16.45
CA ILE A 522 -12.70 -17.73 16.74
C ILE A 522 -14.14 -17.23 16.56
N GLY A 523 -14.85 -17.79 15.57
CA GLY A 523 -16.24 -17.47 15.26
C GLY A 523 -16.49 -16.03 14.82
N GLY A 524 -15.44 -15.31 14.37
CA GLY A 524 -15.52 -13.90 13.98
C GLY A 524 -15.86 -12.93 15.12
N ALA A 525 -15.59 -13.35 16.36
CA ALA A 525 -15.70 -12.49 17.52
C ALA A 525 -14.72 -11.31 17.44
N ALA A 526 -15.02 -10.22 18.15
CA ALA A 526 -14.09 -9.11 18.24
C ALA A 526 -12.70 -9.58 18.73
N PRO A 527 -11.60 -9.09 18.15
CA PRO A 527 -10.27 -9.58 18.51
C PRO A 527 -9.88 -9.30 19.97
N SER A 528 -9.24 -10.29 20.58
CA SER A 528 -8.72 -10.31 21.94
C SER A 528 -7.50 -11.22 22.00
N GLY A 529 -6.62 -11.05 23.00
CA GLY A 529 -5.36 -11.81 23.07
C GLY A 529 -5.51 -13.34 23.17
N GLY A 530 -6.72 -13.89 23.30
CA GLY A 530 -6.96 -15.34 23.41
C GLY A 530 -7.84 -15.94 22.31
N ASN A 531 -8.35 -15.16 21.35
CA ASN A 531 -9.25 -15.67 20.31
C ASN A 531 -8.75 -15.44 18.87
N GLU A 532 -7.53 -14.98 18.68
CA GLU A 532 -6.87 -14.91 17.37
C GLU A 532 -6.45 -16.33 16.92
N VAL A 533 -6.64 -16.63 15.63
CA VAL A 533 -6.38 -17.94 15.02
C VAL A 533 -5.57 -17.74 13.75
N GLY A 534 -4.80 -18.78 13.38
CA GLY A 534 -3.90 -18.74 12.23
C GLY A 534 -2.51 -18.27 12.64
N THR A 535 -1.85 -17.54 11.76
CA THR A 535 -0.50 -17.01 11.97
C THR A 535 -0.61 -15.53 12.27
N SER A 536 -0.77 -15.19 13.55
CA SER A 536 -1.19 -13.87 14.02
C SER A 536 -0.09 -12.80 14.09
N HIS A 537 1.12 -13.02 13.58
CA HIS A 537 2.21 -12.03 13.61
C HIS A 537 2.55 -11.55 12.20
N LEU A 538 1.67 -10.71 11.64
CA LEU A 538 1.62 -10.38 10.22
C LEU A 538 2.30 -9.06 9.83
N ALA A 539 2.89 -8.34 10.80
CA ALA A 539 3.79 -7.21 10.53
C ALA A 539 4.94 -7.66 9.61
N ASN A 540 5.09 -6.97 8.48
CA ASN A 540 5.96 -7.44 7.40
C ASN A 540 7.24 -6.60 7.29
N ALA A 541 8.22 -7.09 6.54
CA ALA A 541 9.55 -6.47 6.42
C ALA A 541 9.54 -5.12 5.67
N THR A 542 8.41 -4.72 5.07
CA THR A 542 8.31 -3.58 4.14
C THR A 542 7.42 -2.44 4.65
N MET A 543 6.42 -2.74 5.47
CA MET A 543 5.38 -1.81 5.94
C MET A 543 5.35 -1.62 7.46
N GLU A 544 5.82 -2.61 8.22
CA GLU A 544 5.89 -2.59 9.68
C GLU A 544 7.31 -2.96 10.16
N THR A 545 8.31 -2.61 9.34
CA THR A 545 9.71 -3.05 9.46
C THR A 545 10.28 -2.84 10.86
N PHE A 546 10.00 -1.69 11.48
CA PHE A 546 10.55 -1.31 12.78
C PHE A 546 9.59 -1.62 13.95
N ALA A 547 8.41 -2.18 13.65
CA ALA A 547 7.39 -2.58 14.63
C ALA A 547 7.29 -4.10 14.84
N GLN A 548 7.83 -4.93 13.94
CA GLN A 548 7.88 -6.40 14.09
C GLN A 548 8.89 -6.90 15.15
N GLY A 549 9.74 -6.01 15.67
CA GLY A 549 10.84 -6.34 16.58
C GLY A 549 12.06 -6.95 15.87
N ALA A 550 13.14 -7.20 16.62
CA ALA A 550 14.43 -7.66 16.07
C ALA A 550 14.68 -9.18 16.21
N SER A 551 13.72 -9.95 16.73
CA SER A 551 13.86 -11.40 16.96
C SER A 551 12.57 -12.19 16.74
N PRO A 552 12.64 -13.53 16.52
CA PRO A 552 11.47 -14.42 16.47
C PRO A 552 10.59 -14.36 17.70
N SER A 553 11.14 -14.07 18.87
CA SER A 553 10.39 -13.99 20.13
C SER A 553 9.91 -12.58 20.50
N ALA A 554 10.35 -11.54 19.78
CA ALA A 554 9.92 -10.17 20.07
C ALA A 554 8.40 -10.03 19.88
N PRO A 555 7.71 -9.25 20.74
CA PRO A 555 6.31 -8.90 20.52
C PRO A 555 6.18 -8.26 19.13
N SER A 556 5.35 -8.85 18.28
CA SER A 556 5.06 -8.37 16.95
C SER A 556 3.55 -8.24 16.81
N SER A 557 3.10 -7.22 16.09
CA SER A 557 1.68 -6.93 15.90
C SER A 557 1.10 -7.54 14.61
N ASN A 558 -0.23 -7.51 14.54
CA ASN A 558 -1.07 -7.61 13.35
C ASN A 558 -2.11 -6.47 13.43
N CYS A 559 -3.16 -6.47 12.60
CA CYS A 559 -4.29 -5.54 12.74
C CYS A 559 -4.85 -5.48 14.15
N PHE A 560 -5.10 -6.65 14.73
CA PHE A 560 -5.86 -6.83 15.96
C PHE A 560 -5.21 -6.18 17.18
N ALA A 561 -3.89 -5.89 17.12
CA ALA A 561 -3.22 -5.05 18.10
C ALA A 561 -3.80 -3.62 18.20
N CYS A 562 -4.45 -3.12 17.14
CA CYS A 562 -5.16 -1.82 17.13
C CYS A 562 -6.66 -1.96 16.74
N HIS A 563 -7.09 -3.11 16.23
CA HIS A 563 -8.44 -3.41 15.75
C HIS A 563 -9.17 -4.40 16.67
N ASN A 564 -9.49 -3.99 17.90
CA ASN A 564 -10.07 -4.84 18.95
C ASN A 564 -11.62 -4.79 19.01
N THR A 565 -12.29 -4.36 17.94
CA THR A 565 -13.76 -4.25 17.91
C THR A 565 -14.35 -4.61 16.54
N ASN A 566 -15.59 -5.12 16.55
CA ASN A 566 -16.44 -5.28 15.35
C ASN A 566 -17.30 -4.03 15.12
N LYS A 567 -16.77 -2.84 15.40
CA LYS A 567 -17.42 -1.53 15.21
C LYS A 567 -16.64 -0.74 14.17
N VAL A 568 -17.00 0.53 13.92
CA VAL A 568 -16.32 1.40 12.92
C VAL A 568 -14.79 1.52 13.04
N SER A 569 -14.20 1.06 14.15
CA SER A 569 -12.75 0.96 14.35
C SER A 569 -12.13 -0.35 13.88
N VAL A 570 -12.87 -1.26 13.24
CA VAL A 570 -12.34 -2.48 12.59
C VAL A 570 -11.36 -2.15 11.44
N SER A 571 -11.50 -0.95 10.85
CA SER A 571 -10.53 -0.37 9.92
C SER A 571 -10.17 1.05 10.38
N HIS A 572 -8.88 1.36 10.38
CA HIS A 572 -8.36 2.63 10.92
C HIS A 572 -8.65 3.80 9.97
N VAL A 573 -9.04 3.51 8.72
CA VAL A 573 -9.46 4.53 7.75
C VAL A 573 -10.99 4.69 7.70
N TYR A 574 -11.77 3.68 8.08
CA TYR A 574 -13.22 3.63 7.86
C TYR A 574 -13.97 4.81 8.50
N ARG A 575 -13.77 5.02 9.80
CA ARG A 575 -14.43 6.11 10.55
C ARG A 575 -14.22 7.47 9.90
N GLU A 576 -12.99 7.70 9.45
CA GLU A 576 -12.52 8.98 8.98
C GLU A 576 -12.76 9.26 7.50
N LEU A 577 -13.15 8.24 6.74
CA LEU A 577 -13.54 8.40 5.35
C LEU A 577 -14.83 9.22 5.21
N LYS A 578 -14.78 10.22 4.33
CA LYS A 578 -15.97 10.95 3.88
C LYS A 578 -16.80 10.03 2.97
N PRO A 579 -18.14 10.03 3.11
CA PRO A 579 -19.00 9.38 2.13
C PRO A 579 -18.67 9.83 0.71
N LEU A 580 -18.80 8.91 -0.26
CA LEU A 580 -18.86 9.26 -1.67
C LEU A 580 -20.01 10.25 -1.91
N PRO A 581 -19.83 11.21 -2.83
CA PRO A 581 -20.85 12.23 -3.14
C PRO A 581 -22.18 11.64 -3.63
#